data_AF-A0A7X6PBT4-F1
#
_entry.id   AF-A0A7X6PBT4-F1
#
_cell.length_a   1.000
_cell.length_b   1.000
_cell.length_c   1.000
_cell.angle_alpha   90.00
_cell.angle_beta   90.00
_cell.angle_gamma   90.00
#
_symmetry.space_group_name_H-M   'P 1'
#
loop_
_entity.id
_entity.type
_entity.pdbx_description
1 polymer ?
#
loop_
_entity_poly.entity_id
_entity_poly.type
_entity_poly.pdbx_seq_one_letter_code
_entity_poly.pdbx_strand_id
1 'polypeptide(L)'
;MEKERNEDSRKISTGSFLKELISGGITSRIILKNIWYVMLMTLLGAVYIANRFHAERITRDMQGLRTEVRELRAQSLSTSAELMFISRQSEVYRMIKEKGLDLEELKTPAFKLIVDN
;
A
#
# COMPACT_ATOMS: atom_id res chain seq x y z
N MET A 1 -36.19 -32.41 64.09
CA MET A 1 -36.97 -32.92 62.93
C MET A 1 -37.80 -31.73 62.50
N GLU A 2 -37.63 -31.09 61.35
CA GLU A 2 -37.38 -31.61 60.02
C GLU A 2 -36.78 -30.52 59.13
N LYS A 3 -36.04 -30.98 58.12
CA LYS A 3 -35.11 -30.28 57.24
C LYS A 3 -35.59 -28.94 56.68
N GLU A 4 -34.69 -27.97 56.78
CA GLU A 4 -34.66 -26.76 55.96
C GLU A 4 -34.77 -27.10 54.46
N ARG A 5 -35.79 -26.54 53.83
CA ARG A 5 -36.00 -26.52 52.39
C ARG A 5 -34.95 -25.58 51.79
N ASN A 6 -33.79 -26.13 51.41
CA ASN A 6 -32.78 -25.43 50.63
C ASN A 6 -33.36 -25.05 49.27
N GLU A 7 -33.59 -23.76 49.06
CA GLU A 7 -33.89 -23.18 47.76
C GLU A 7 -32.61 -23.12 46.93
N ASP A 8 -32.42 -24.11 46.06
CA ASP A 8 -31.42 -24.07 45.00
C ASP A 8 -31.78 -22.98 43.98
N SER A 9 -31.39 -21.74 44.29
CA SER A 9 -31.28 -20.67 43.30
C SER A 9 -30.13 -21.02 42.35
N ARG A 10 -30.41 -21.85 41.34
CA ARG A 10 -29.45 -22.15 40.27
C ARG A 10 -29.15 -20.85 39.53
N LYS A 11 -28.06 -20.18 39.89
CA LYS A 11 -27.49 -19.11 39.07
C LYS A 11 -27.26 -19.70 37.68
N ILE A 12 -28.00 -19.18 36.71
CA ILE A 12 -27.80 -19.42 35.28
C ILE A 12 -26.35 -19.03 34.96
N SER A 13 -25.47 -20.03 35.02
CA SER A 13 -24.06 -19.89 34.73
C SER A 13 -23.92 -19.71 33.23
N THR A 14 -23.41 -18.56 32.79
CA THR A 14 -23.07 -18.29 31.37
C THR A 14 -22.25 -19.42 30.75
N GLY A 15 -21.43 -20.12 31.55
CA GLY A 15 -20.69 -21.31 31.11
C GLY A 15 -21.57 -22.52 30.77
N SER A 16 -22.69 -22.74 31.47
CA SER A 16 -23.66 -23.79 31.11
C SER A 16 -24.35 -23.47 29.79
N PHE A 17 -24.71 -22.20 29.57
CA PHE A 17 -25.35 -21.75 28.33
C PHE A 17 -24.39 -21.85 27.13
N LEU A 18 -23.11 -21.50 27.29
CA LEU A 18 -22.10 -21.69 26.23
C LEU A 18 -21.86 -23.17 25.95
N LYS A 19 -21.84 -24.04 26.98
CA LYS A 19 -21.69 -25.49 26.83
C LYS A 19 -22.90 -26.12 26.14
N GLU A 20 -24.11 -25.66 26.45
CA GLU A 20 -25.37 -26.08 25.80
C GLU A 20 -25.50 -25.54 24.35
N LEU A 21 -24.89 -24.39 24.08
CA LEU A 21 -24.81 -23.80 22.73
C LEU A 21 -23.79 -24.56 21.86
N ILE A 22 -22.66 -24.96 22.43
CA ILE A 22 -21.66 -25.79 21.75
C ILE A 22 -22.15 -27.24 21.59
N SER A 23 -22.93 -27.76 22.54
CA SER A 23 -23.53 -29.11 22.43
C SER A 23 -24.69 -29.19 21.43
N GLY A 24 -25.12 -28.06 20.86
CA GLY A 24 -26.00 -27.99 19.69
C GLY A 24 -27.50 -28.12 19.97
N GLY A 25 -27.92 -28.38 21.20
CA GLY A 25 -29.32 -28.65 21.54
C GLY A 25 -30.27 -27.45 21.41
N ILE A 26 -29.82 -26.26 21.83
CA ILE A 26 -30.62 -25.01 21.75
C ILE A 26 -30.34 -24.26 20.44
N THR A 27 -29.08 -24.30 20.00
CA THR A 27 -28.54 -23.68 18.78
C THR A 27 -29.25 -24.22 17.54
N SER A 28 -29.36 -25.54 17.40
CA SER A 28 -30.02 -26.16 16.23
C SER A 28 -31.46 -25.68 16.04
N ARG A 29 -32.25 -25.59 17.12
CA ARG A 29 -33.66 -25.14 17.04
C ARG A 29 -33.79 -23.68 16.62
N ILE A 30 -32.88 -22.81 17.06
CA ILE A 30 -32.87 -21.38 16.70
C ILE A 30 -32.33 -21.17 15.27
N ILE A 31 -31.25 -21.85 14.91
CA ILE A 31 -30.65 -21.79 13.58
C ILE A 31 -31.58 -22.35 12.50
N LEU A 32 -32.26 -23.47 12.75
CA LEU A 32 -33.21 -24.02 11.79
C LEU A 32 -34.41 -23.10 11.57
N LYS A 33 -34.90 -22.42 12.62
CA LYS A 33 -35.98 -21.44 12.52
C LYS A 33 -35.58 -20.20 11.73
N ASN A 34 -34.30 -19.81 11.80
CA ASN A 34 -33.78 -18.58 11.23
C ASN A 34 -32.67 -18.84 10.20
N ILE A 35 -32.76 -19.95 9.46
CA ILE A 35 -31.69 -20.43 8.57
C ILE A 35 -31.27 -19.39 7.52
N TRP A 36 -32.24 -18.61 7.03
CA TRP A 36 -32.01 -17.50 6.11
C TRP A 36 -31.08 -16.42 6.68
N TYR A 37 -31.27 -16.05 7.95
CA TYR A 37 -30.41 -15.08 8.64
C TYR A 37 -29.00 -15.63 8.87
N VAL A 38 -28.88 -16.91 9.22
CA VAL A 38 -27.57 -17.55 9.40
C VAL A 38 -26.82 -17.59 8.08
N MET A 39 -27.50 -17.95 6.98
CA MET A 39 -26.93 -17.91 5.63
C MET A 39 -26.46 -16.51 5.25
N LEU A 40 -27.24 -15.48 5.54
CA LEU A 40 -26.86 -14.09 5.32
C LEU A 40 -25.59 -13.73 6.11
N MET A 41 -25.52 -14.08 7.40
CA MET A 41 -24.34 -13.82 8.23
C MET A 41 -23.10 -14.56 7.74
N THR A 42 -23.24 -15.81 7.32
CA THR A 42 -22.14 -16.58 6.71
C THR A 42 -21.68 -15.95 5.40
N LEU A 43 -22.61 -15.51 4.55
CA LEU A 43 -22.30 -14.81 3.30
C LEU A 43 -21.57 -13.50 3.57
N LEU A 44 -22.04 -12.68 4.51
CA LEU A 44 -21.37 -11.45 4.91
C LEU A 44 -19.97 -11.74 5.47
N GLY A 45 -19.83 -12.78 6.28
CA GLY A 45 -18.53 -13.22 6.79
C GLY A 45 -17.57 -13.62 5.66
N ALA A 46 -18.05 -14.38 4.68
CA ALA A 46 -17.27 -14.76 3.51
C ALA A 46 -16.84 -13.54 2.67
N VAL A 47 -17.77 -12.62 2.40
CA VAL A 47 -17.49 -11.36 1.68
C VAL A 47 -16.48 -10.51 2.44
N TYR A 48 -16.61 -10.41 3.76
CA TYR A 48 -15.66 -9.67 4.60
C TYR A 48 -14.25 -10.25 4.53
N ILE A 49 -14.12 -11.57 4.66
CA ILE A 49 -12.83 -12.27 4.54
C ILE A 49 -12.24 -12.04 3.15
N ALA A 50 -13.05 -12.17 2.09
CA ALA A 50 -12.60 -11.94 0.71
C ALA A 50 -12.10 -10.50 0.50
N ASN A 51 -12.85 -9.51 0.99
CA ASN A 51 -12.46 -8.09 0.92
C ASN A 51 -11.17 -7.81 1.69
N ARG A 52 -11.01 -8.41 2.87
CA ARG A 52 -9.77 -8.27 3.66
C ARG A 52 -8.56 -8.74 2.87
N PHE A 53 -8.61 -9.93 2.28
CA PHE A 53 -7.51 -10.45 1.45
C PHE A 53 -7.25 -9.58 0.21
N HIS A 54 -8.30 -8.98 -0.37
CA HIS A 54 -8.13 -8.07 -1.51
C HIS A 54 -7.43 -6.77 -1.10
N ALA A 55 -7.83 -6.16 0.02
CA ALA A 55 -7.20 -4.96 0.55
C ALA A 55 -5.73 -5.19 0.93
N GLU A 56 -5.42 -6.35 1.53
CA GLU A 56 -4.05 -6.73 1.89
C GLU A 56 -3.14 -6.85 0.66
N ARG A 57 -3.64 -7.49 -0.42
CA ARG A 57 -2.91 -7.57 -1.70
C ARG A 57 -2.63 -6.19 -2.29
N ILE A 58 -3.67 -5.36 -2.41
CA ILE A 58 -3.53 -3.99 -2.95
C ILE A 58 -2.50 -3.19 -2.14
N THR A 59 -2.54 -3.31 -0.81
CA THR A 59 -1.62 -2.57 0.06
C THR A 59 -0.17 -2.98 -0.19
N ARG A 60 0.10 -4.28 -0.35
CA ARG A 60 1.43 -4.81 -0.65
C ARG A 60 1.92 -4.34 -2.02
N ASP A 61 1.06 -4.38 -3.02
CA ASP A 61 1.41 -3.94 -4.38
C ASP A 61 1.66 -2.42 -4.41
N MET A 62 0.86 -1.63 -3.71
CA MET A 62 1.09 -0.19 -3.55
C MET A 62 2.45 0.13 -2.92
N GLN A 63 2.91 -0.66 -1.94
CA GLN A 63 4.23 -0.48 -1.34
C GLN A 63 5.35 -0.76 -2.36
N GLY A 64 5.21 -1.81 -3.17
CA GLY A 64 6.12 -2.12 -4.27
C GLY A 64 6.19 -0.98 -5.28
N LEU A 65 5.04 -0.56 -5.83
CA LEU A 65 4.96 0.53 -6.79
C LEU A 65 5.54 1.84 -6.26
N ARG A 66 5.29 2.18 -4.99
CA ARG A 66 5.87 3.39 -4.37
C ARG A 66 7.40 3.34 -4.32
N THR A 67 7.95 2.17 -4.07
CA THR A 67 9.40 1.96 -4.04
C THR A 67 9.99 2.12 -5.45
N GLU A 68 9.35 1.51 -6.45
CA GLU A 68 9.74 1.63 -7.85
C GLU A 68 9.70 3.09 -8.34
N VAL A 69 8.63 3.83 -8.03
CA VAL A 69 8.54 5.27 -8.36
C VAL A 69 9.65 6.08 -7.71
N ARG A 70 10.01 5.76 -6.45
CA ARG A 70 11.12 6.44 -5.75
C ARG A 70 12.45 6.17 -6.43
N GLU A 71 12.70 4.92 -6.82
CA GLU A 71 13.92 4.50 -7.51
C GLU A 71 14.03 5.16 -8.89
N LEU A 72 12.97 5.12 -9.69
CA LEU A 72 12.91 5.78 -11.00
C LEU A 72 13.18 7.29 -10.88
N ARG A 73 12.63 7.94 -9.85
CA ARG A 73 12.93 9.37 -9.58
C ARG A 73 14.40 9.60 -9.27
N ALA A 74 14.99 8.77 -8.41
CA ALA A 74 16.41 8.86 -8.07
C ALA A 74 17.29 8.68 -9.32
N GLN A 75 16.99 7.67 -10.15
CA GLN A 75 17.68 7.45 -11.42
C GLN A 75 17.55 8.65 -12.36
N SER A 76 16.33 9.16 -12.56
CA SER A 76 16.10 10.32 -13.44
C SER A 76 16.88 11.56 -12.98
N LEU A 77 16.98 11.79 -11.67
CA LEU A 77 17.75 12.88 -11.09
C LEU A 77 19.24 12.66 -11.32
N SER A 78 19.73 11.45 -11.08
CA SER A 78 21.13 11.09 -11.29
C SER A 78 21.54 11.26 -12.76
N THR A 79 20.76 10.74 -13.70
CA THR A 79 21.01 10.88 -15.14
C THR A 79 20.96 12.34 -15.58
N SER A 80 20.02 13.12 -15.06
CA SER A 80 19.95 14.56 -15.35
C SER A 80 21.17 15.31 -14.81
N ALA A 81 21.65 14.94 -13.62
CA ALA A 81 22.84 15.52 -13.02
C ALA A 81 24.12 15.16 -13.81
N GLU A 82 24.23 13.92 -14.29
CA GLU A 82 25.32 13.48 -15.17
C GLU A 82 25.31 14.27 -16.49
N LEU A 83 24.14 14.43 -17.10
CA LEU A 83 24.01 15.25 -18.31
C LEU A 83 24.39 16.72 -18.05
N MET A 84 23.95 17.29 -16.93
CA MET A 84 24.35 18.65 -16.52
C MET A 84 25.86 18.77 -16.33
N PHE A 85 26.49 17.76 -15.74
CA PHE A 85 27.94 17.73 -15.55
C PHE A 85 28.66 17.72 -16.91
N ILE A 86 28.30 16.80 -17.81
CA ILE A 86 28.92 16.67 -19.13
C ILE A 86 28.66 17.90 -20.01
N SER A 87 27.47 18.50 -19.90
CA SER A 87 27.09 19.69 -20.67
C SER A 87 27.67 20.99 -20.10
N ARG A 88 28.33 20.95 -18.95
CA ARG A 88 28.96 22.13 -18.33
C ARG A 88 30.04 22.68 -19.24
N GLN A 89 30.03 23.98 -19.51
CA GLN A 89 30.99 24.64 -20.40
C GLN A 89 32.45 24.29 -20.10
N SER A 90 32.83 24.20 -18.82
CA SER A 90 34.18 23.80 -18.41
C SER A 90 34.52 22.34 -18.75
N GLU A 91 33.55 21.42 -18.65
CA GLU A 91 33.72 20.03 -19.07
C GLU A 91 33.77 19.90 -20.59
N VAL A 92 32.92 20.64 -21.30
CA VAL A 92 32.93 20.70 -22.76
C VAL A 92 34.26 21.23 -23.28
N TYR A 93 34.78 22.32 -22.70
CA TYR A 93 36.09 22.86 -23.03
C TYR A 93 37.22 21.86 -22.77
N ARG A 94 37.16 21.15 -21.62
CA ARG A 94 38.10 20.08 -21.29
C ARG A 94 38.07 18.96 -22.34
N MET A 95 36.88 18.49 -22.71
CA MET A 95 36.70 17.44 -23.73
C MET A 95 37.18 17.87 -25.12
N ILE A 96 36.95 19.13 -25.52
CA ILE A 96 37.43 19.69 -26.80
C ILE A 96 38.96 19.65 -26.84
N LYS A 97 39.62 20.10 -25.76
CA LYS A 97 41.08 20.10 -25.63
C LYS A 97 41.67 18.70 -25.62
N GLU A 98 41.06 17.76 -24.88
CA GLU A 98 41.49 16.35 -24.84
C GLU A 98 41.35 15.67 -26.20
N LYS A 99 40.31 16.02 -26.98
CA LYS A 99 40.10 15.49 -28.34
C LYS A 99 40.92 16.19 -29.42
N GLY A 100 41.75 17.19 -29.06
CA GLY A 100 42.60 17.92 -29.99
C GLY A 100 41.82 18.76 -31.02
N LEU A 101 40.60 19.15 -30.68
CA LEU A 101 39.77 20.02 -31.52
C LEU A 101 40.20 21.48 -31.26
N ASP A 102 40.58 22.20 -32.31
CA ASP A 102 41.00 23.61 -32.24
C ASP A 102 39.77 24.55 -32.21
N LEU A 103 38.94 24.39 -31.18
CA LEU A 103 37.71 25.16 -30.97
C LEU A 103 37.87 26.02 -29.72
N GLU A 104 37.82 27.34 -29.90
CA GLU A 104 37.85 28.32 -28.80
C GLU A 104 36.46 28.87 -28.48
N GLU A 105 36.21 29.17 -27.20
CA GLU A 105 34.98 29.82 -26.77
C GLU A 105 34.95 31.27 -27.29
N LEU A 106 33.82 31.69 -27.88
CA LEU A 106 33.62 33.09 -28.28
C LEU A 106 33.57 33.98 -27.04
N LYS A 107 34.66 34.72 -26.78
CA LYS A 107 34.78 35.67 -25.66
C LYS A 107 34.04 36.99 -25.89
N THR A 108 33.57 37.23 -27.11
CA THR A 108 32.87 38.46 -27.50
C THR A 108 31.53 38.10 -28.15
N PRO A 109 30.47 38.89 -27.89
CA PRO A 109 29.15 38.64 -28.47
C PRO A 109 29.19 38.80 -30.00
N ALA A 110 28.34 38.05 -30.70
CA ALA A 110 28.29 38.07 -32.17
C ALA A 110 27.94 39.48 -32.71
N PHE A 111 28.70 39.94 -33.70
CA PHE A 111 28.49 41.24 -34.32
C PHE A 111 27.20 41.26 -35.15
N LYS A 112 26.37 42.29 -34.95
CA LYS A 112 25.24 42.56 -35.83
C LYS A 112 25.74 43.23 -37.10
N LEU A 113 25.62 42.55 -38.24
CA LEU A 113 25.87 43.16 -39.54
C LEU A 113 24.76 44.18 -39.80
N ILE A 114 25.09 45.47 -39.73
CA ILE A 114 24.20 46.56 -40.15
C ILE A 114 24.63 46.92 -41.57
N VAL A 115 23.72 46.75 -42.52
CA VAL A 115 23.92 47.20 -43.91
C VAL A 115 23.37 48.62 -43.98
N ASP A 116 24.26 49.60 -44.04
CA ASP A 116 23.89 51.00 -44.33
C ASP A 116 23.55 51.11 -45.82
N ASN A 117 22.42 51.75 -46.11
CA ASN A 117 21.88 51.97 -47.46
C ASN A 117 21.87 53.46 -47.80
#